data_AF-A0A526PLD8-F1
#
_entry.id   AF-A0A526PLD8-F1
#
_cell.length_a   1.000
_cell.length_b   1.000
_cell.length_c   1.000
_cell.angle_alpha   90.00
_cell.angle_beta   90.00
_cell.angle_gamma   90.00
#
_symmetry.space_group_name_H-M   'P 1'
#
loop_
_entity.id
_entity.type
_entity.pdbx_description
1 polymer ?
#
loop_
_entity_poly.entity_id
_entity_poly.type
_entity_poly.pdbx_seq_one_letter_code
_entity_poly.pdbx_strand_id
1 'polypeptide(L)'
;MSERSIRILLAVSLALNVFVLGAAAGAGYIWQAQQGQRDRAGDQRGLRFAAAGLSPDQRKAFRQALAEARRQSAADIEAARAGREAVARLIEAEPIDAAAVNETLTSVRQADMALRSRLEQAIVTFATGLMPADRARLVDGLRGRSNMLRRAGEK
;
A
#
# COMPACT_ATOMS: atom_id res chain seq x y z
N MET A 1 -32.93 15.69 42.31
CA MET A 1 -31.61 15.82 41.65
C MET A 1 -31.47 17.23 41.12
N SER A 2 -30.36 17.91 41.38
CA SER A 2 -30.24 19.34 41.05
C SER A 2 -30.04 19.55 39.54
N GLU A 3 -30.59 20.64 39.01
CA GLU A 3 -30.45 21.03 37.60
C GLU A 3 -28.98 21.17 37.17
N ARG A 4 -28.10 21.58 38.11
CA ARG A 4 -26.64 21.61 37.89
C ARG A 4 -26.05 20.22 37.70
N SER A 5 -26.48 19.24 38.49
CA SER A 5 -26.01 17.85 38.38
C SER A 5 -26.39 17.23 37.03
N ILE A 6 -27.58 17.55 36.51
CA ILE A 6 -28.03 17.09 35.19
C ILE A 6 -27.23 17.76 34.07
N ARG A 7 -26.99 19.08 34.14
CA ARG A 7 -26.16 19.78 33.13
C ARG A 7 -24.71 19.29 33.13
N ILE A 8 -24.14 19.01 34.31
CA ILE A 8 -22.78 18.46 34.42
C ILE A 8 -22.71 17.05 33.82
N LEU A 9 -23.68 16.18 34.11
CA LEU A 9 -23.76 14.84 33.52
C LEU A 9 -23.88 14.88 31.98
N LEU A 10 -24.69 15.80 31.46
CA LEU A 10 -24.83 16.00 30.01
C LEU A 10 -23.54 16.51 29.37
N ALA A 11 -22.87 17.49 29.99
CA ALA A 11 -21.60 18.02 29.49
C ALA A 11 -20.48 16.95 29.49
N VAL A 12 -20.41 16.13 30.54
CA VAL A 12 -19.44 15.03 30.63
C VAL A 12 -19.73 13.94 29.61
N SER A 13 -20.99 13.56 29.42
CA SER A 13 -21.40 12.59 28.39
C SER A 13 -21.05 13.08 26.99
N LEU A 14 -21.28 14.36 26.70
CA LEU A 14 -20.95 14.95 25.41
C LEU A 14 -19.44 14.96 25.16
N ALA A 15 -18.64 15.38 26.15
CA ALA A 15 -17.18 15.39 26.04
C ALA A 15 -16.62 13.97 25.84
N LEU A 16 -17.18 12.97 26.54
CA LEU A 16 -16.76 11.58 26.40
C LEU A 16 -17.07 11.04 25.00
N ASN A 17 -18.24 11.35 24.43
CA ASN A 17 -18.60 10.93 23.09
C ASN A 17 -17.69 11.56 22.03
N VAL A 18 -17.39 12.86 22.15
CA VAL A 18 -16.45 13.55 21.24
C VAL A 18 -15.04 12.97 21.37
N PHE A 19 -14.60 12.62 22.57
CA PHE A 19 -13.30 11.99 22.80
C PHE A 19 -13.20 10.59 22.18
N VAL A 20 -14.23 9.74 22.35
CA VAL A 20 -14.26 8.40 21.76
C VAL A 20 -14.28 8.47 20.22
N LEU A 21 -15.06 9.40 19.66
CA LEU A 21 -15.08 9.64 18.21
C LEU A 21 -13.72 10.14 17.70
N GLY A 22 -13.08 11.07 18.42
CA GLY A 22 -11.74 11.56 18.09
C GLY A 22 -10.67 10.47 18.20
N ALA A 23 -10.75 9.60 19.20
CA ALA A 23 -9.83 8.48 19.38
C ALA A 23 -10.03 7.40 18.31
N ALA A 24 -11.27 7.08 17.93
CA ALA A 24 -11.58 6.12 16.88
C ALA A 24 -11.16 6.66 15.50
N ALA A 25 -11.45 7.93 15.21
CA ALA A 25 -11.02 8.59 13.98
C ALA A 25 -9.49 8.72 13.92
N GLY A 26 -8.84 9.09 15.03
CA GLY A 26 -7.38 9.18 15.13
C GLY A 26 -6.69 7.82 15.01
N ALA A 27 -7.23 6.77 15.64
CA ALA A 27 -6.72 5.41 15.51
C ALA A 27 -6.92 4.87 14.08
N GLY A 28 -8.07 5.13 13.46
CA GLY A 28 -8.34 4.80 12.06
C GLY A 28 -7.38 5.52 11.11
N TYR A 29 -7.13 6.81 11.34
CA TYR A 29 -6.21 7.61 10.54
C TYR A 29 -4.75 7.14 10.68
N ILE A 30 -4.28 6.87 11.90
CA ILE A 30 -2.92 6.36 12.15
C ILE A 30 -2.75 4.94 11.60
N TRP A 31 -3.78 4.09 11.73
CA TRP A 31 -3.75 2.73 11.21
C TRP A 31 -3.75 2.71 9.67
N GLN A 32 -4.56 3.55 9.02
CA GLN A 32 -4.60 3.71 7.56
C GLN A 32 -3.33 4.35 7.00
N ALA A 33 -2.74 5.34 7.70
CA ALA A 33 -1.44 5.91 7.35
C ALA A 33 -0.31 4.87 7.45
N GLN A 34 -0.35 4.00 8.47
CA GLN A 34 0.62 2.92 8.63
C GLN A 34 0.39 1.72 7.69
N GLN A 35 -0.85 1.36 7.32
CA GLN A 35 -1.12 0.31 6.31
C GLN A 35 -0.70 0.77 4.92
N GLY A 36 -1.05 2.00 4.52
CA GLY A 36 -0.69 2.54 3.21
C GLY A 36 0.82 2.59 2.97
N GLN A 37 1.62 2.75 4.04
CA GLN A 37 3.07 2.65 4.02
C GLN A 37 3.59 1.23 4.20
N ARG A 38 2.93 0.34 4.95
CA ARG A 38 3.35 -1.07 5.09
C ARG A 38 3.08 -1.91 3.84
N ASP A 39 1.99 -1.69 3.13
CA ASP A 39 1.67 -2.47 1.92
C ASP A 39 2.49 -1.99 0.71
N ARG A 40 2.71 -0.68 0.58
CA ARG A 40 3.54 -0.12 -0.51
C ARG A 40 5.02 -0.23 -0.23
N ALA A 41 5.48 0.01 1.01
CA ALA A 41 6.89 -0.12 1.33
C ALA A 41 7.30 -1.56 1.69
N GLY A 42 6.39 -2.43 2.15
CA GLY A 42 6.69 -3.83 2.47
C GLY A 42 6.98 -4.66 1.24
N ASP A 43 6.20 -4.51 0.16
CA ASP A 43 6.43 -5.24 -1.08
C ASP A 43 7.57 -4.62 -1.90
N GLN A 44 7.67 -3.29 -1.93
CA GLN A 44 8.72 -2.58 -2.67
C GLN A 44 10.09 -2.66 -2.00
N ARG A 45 10.20 -2.73 -0.67
CA ARG A 45 11.47 -3.00 0.03
C ARG A 45 11.86 -4.47 -0.13
N GLY A 46 10.90 -5.39 -0.08
CA GLY A 46 11.13 -6.82 -0.27
C GLY A 46 11.75 -7.15 -1.63
N LEU A 47 11.25 -6.55 -2.72
CA LEU A 47 11.78 -6.77 -4.06
C LEU A 47 13.25 -6.37 -4.21
N ARG A 48 13.71 -5.35 -3.50
CA ARG A 48 15.12 -4.89 -3.58
C ARG A 48 16.11 -5.97 -3.11
N PHE A 49 15.64 -6.85 -2.24
CA PHE A 49 16.42 -7.97 -1.70
C PHE A 49 16.20 -9.29 -2.45
N ALA A 50 15.28 -9.33 -3.43
CA ALA A 50 14.99 -10.55 -4.18
C ALA A 50 16.21 -11.07 -4.95
N ALA A 51 17.06 -10.17 -5.45
CA ALA A 51 18.29 -10.52 -6.14
C ALA A 51 19.50 -10.71 -5.19
N ALA A 52 19.34 -10.72 -3.86
CA ALA A 52 20.47 -10.73 -2.93
C ALA A 52 21.45 -11.89 -3.15
N GLY A 53 20.95 -13.06 -3.56
CA GLY A 53 21.76 -14.24 -3.89
C GLY A 53 22.45 -14.20 -5.27
N LEU A 54 22.18 -13.20 -6.11
CA LEU A 54 22.76 -13.07 -7.44
C LEU A 54 24.14 -12.38 -7.42
N SER A 55 24.89 -12.53 -8.51
CA SER A 55 26.14 -11.79 -8.71
C SER A 55 25.94 -10.27 -8.65
N PRO A 56 26.98 -9.46 -8.37
CA PRO A 56 26.86 -8.01 -8.32
C PRO A 56 26.27 -7.40 -9.60
N ASP A 57 26.66 -7.92 -10.77
CA ASP A 57 26.20 -7.43 -12.07
C ASP A 57 24.73 -7.77 -12.31
N GLN A 58 24.32 -9.01 -12.01
CA GLN A 58 22.91 -9.42 -12.07
C GLN A 58 22.05 -8.62 -11.08
N ARG A 59 22.55 -8.33 -9.87
CA ARG A 59 21.89 -7.45 -8.90
C ARG A 59 21.70 -6.04 -9.45
N LYS A 60 22.71 -5.49 -10.13
CA LYS A 60 22.63 -4.18 -10.77
C LYS A 60 21.60 -4.17 -11.90
N ALA A 61 21.65 -5.17 -12.79
CA ALA A 61 20.71 -5.34 -13.88
C ALA A 61 19.26 -5.47 -13.37
N PHE A 62 19.05 -6.24 -12.29
CA PHE A 62 17.74 -6.37 -11.67
C PHE A 62 17.21 -5.04 -11.12
N ARG A 63 18.06 -4.28 -10.40
CA ARG A 63 17.66 -2.95 -9.91
C ARG A 63 17.33 -1.99 -11.04
N GLN A 64 18.07 -2.04 -12.14
CA GLN A 64 17.80 -1.23 -13.33
C GLN A 64 16.48 -1.61 -13.98
N ALA A 65 16.19 -2.91 -14.14
CA ALA A 65 14.92 -3.40 -14.68
C ALA A 65 13.73 -2.93 -13.84
N LEU A 66 13.82 -3.01 -12.50
CA LEU A 66 12.78 -2.52 -11.60
C LEU A 66 12.67 -0.99 -11.57
N ALA A 67 13.78 -0.26 -11.77
CA ALA A 67 13.75 1.20 -11.87
C ALA A 67 13.07 1.64 -13.16
N GLU A 68 13.35 0.95 -14.26
CA GLU A 68 12.72 1.19 -15.56
C GLU A 68 11.21 0.95 -15.51
N ALA A 69 10.77 -0.18 -14.97
CA ALA A 69 9.35 -0.49 -14.81
C ALA A 69 8.62 0.56 -13.97
N ARG A 70 9.26 1.13 -12.94
CA ARG A 70 8.71 2.24 -12.15
C ARG A 70 8.65 3.53 -12.95
N ARG A 71 9.68 3.85 -13.71
CA ARG A 71 9.71 5.03 -14.59
C ARG A 71 8.57 4.98 -15.61
N GLN A 72 8.35 3.81 -16.20
CA GLN A 72 7.25 3.58 -17.14
C GLN A 72 5.87 3.61 -16.46
N SER A 73 5.80 3.34 -15.15
CA SER A 73 4.57 3.42 -14.35
C SER A 73 4.44 4.74 -13.59
N ALA A 74 5.23 5.77 -13.89
CA ALA A 74 5.24 7.02 -13.12
C ALA A 74 3.87 7.70 -13.10
N ALA A 75 3.16 7.69 -14.23
CA ALA A 75 1.81 8.23 -14.33
C ALA A 75 0.81 7.47 -13.43
N ASP A 76 0.89 6.14 -13.38
CA ASP A 76 0.01 5.33 -12.53
C ASP A 76 0.32 5.53 -11.04
N ILE A 77 1.60 5.67 -10.69
CA ILE A 77 2.02 5.97 -9.32
C ILE A 77 1.43 7.31 -8.85
N GLU A 78 1.54 8.35 -9.69
CA GLU A 78 0.98 9.66 -9.37
C GLU A 78 -0.55 9.64 -9.37
N ALA A 79 -1.20 8.97 -10.31
CA ALA A 79 -2.65 8.80 -10.32
C ALA A 79 -3.16 8.12 -9.04
N ALA A 80 -2.49 7.06 -8.59
CA ALA A 80 -2.85 6.37 -7.37
C ALA A 80 -2.60 7.23 -6.12
N ARG A 81 -1.56 8.08 -6.12
CA ARG A 81 -1.30 9.04 -5.04
C ARG A 81 -2.38 10.11 -4.98
N ALA A 82 -2.62 10.81 -6.09
CA ALA A 82 -3.62 11.84 -6.20
C ALA A 82 -5.02 11.31 -5.88
N GLY A 83 -5.35 10.08 -6.32
CA GLY A 83 -6.61 9.43 -6.00
C GLY A 83 -6.82 9.15 -4.51
N ARG A 84 -5.77 8.81 -3.75
CA ARG A 84 -5.88 8.65 -2.28
C ARG A 84 -6.13 9.97 -1.57
N GLU A 85 -5.46 11.03 -2.01
CA GLU A 85 -5.71 12.37 -1.50
C GLU A 85 -7.14 12.83 -1.83
N ALA A 86 -7.66 12.47 -3.01
CA ALA A 86 -9.05 12.73 -3.38
C ALA A 86 -10.04 11.93 -2.53
N VAL A 87 -9.80 10.64 -2.26
CA VAL A 87 -10.62 9.84 -1.34
C VAL A 87 -10.69 10.48 0.04
N ALA A 88 -9.56 10.95 0.58
CA ALA A 88 -9.54 11.63 1.88
C ALA A 88 -10.45 12.86 1.88
N ARG A 89 -10.35 13.71 0.86
CA ARG A 89 -11.22 14.89 0.70
C ARG A 89 -12.70 14.53 0.54
N LEU A 90 -13.02 13.45 -0.17
CA LEU A 90 -14.40 13.00 -0.38
C LEU A 90 -15.03 12.45 0.91
N ILE A 91 -14.24 11.81 1.77
CA ILE A 91 -14.71 11.32 3.07
C ILE A 91 -14.90 12.47 4.06
N GLU A 92 -14.10 13.53 3.96
CA GLU A 92 -14.23 14.75 4.79
C GLU A 92 -15.41 15.65 4.38
N ALA A 93 -16.01 15.42 3.22
CA ALA A 93 -17.14 16.21 2.73
C ALA A 93 -18.45 15.89 3.46
N GLU A 94 -19.30 16.90 3.67
CA GLU A 94 -20.63 16.76 4.25
C GLU A 94 -21.69 17.27 3.26
N PRO A 95 -22.65 16.43 2.80
CA PRO A 95 -22.75 15.00 3.08
C PRO A 95 -21.69 14.18 2.33
N ILE A 96 -21.36 13.01 2.87
CA ILE A 96 -20.46 12.07 2.20
C ILE A 96 -21.07 11.53 0.91
N ASP A 97 -20.35 11.65 -0.20
CA ASP A 97 -20.72 11.02 -1.47
C ASP A 97 -20.06 9.63 -1.58
N ALA A 98 -20.79 8.60 -1.14
CA ALA A 98 -20.32 7.22 -1.18
C ALA A 98 -20.05 6.70 -2.60
N ALA A 99 -20.74 7.22 -3.63
CA ALA A 99 -20.53 6.81 -5.02
C ALA A 99 -19.19 7.35 -5.54
N ALA A 100 -18.92 8.64 -5.32
CA ALA A 100 -17.67 9.27 -5.70
C ALA A 100 -16.45 8.64 -4.99
N VAL A 101 -16.60 8.29 -3.70
CA VAL A 101 -15.54 7.58 -2.95
C VAL A 101 -15.24 6.23 -3.59
N ASN A 102 -16.27 5.42 -3.90
CA ASN A 102 -16.09 4.09 -4.48
C ASN A 102 -15.50 4.13 -5.90
N GLU A 103 -15.91 5.09 -6.70
CA GLU A 103 -15.34 5.33 -8.03
C GLU A 103 -13.85 5.69 -7.93
N THR A 104 -13.51 6.63 -7.06
CA THR A 104 -12.12 7.06 -6.84
C THR A 104 -11.25 5.91 -6.32
N LEU A 105 -11.76 5.11 -5.37
CA LEU A 105 -11.08 3.91 -4.87
C LEU A 105 -10.87 2.86 -5.97
N THR A 106 -11.80 2.74 -6.93
CA THR A 106 -11.66 1.84 -8.07
C THR A 106 -10.55 2.29 -9.01
N SER A 107 -10.48 3.59 -9.32
CA SER A 107 -9.39 4.18 -10.09
C SER A 107 -8.01 3.98 -9.42
N VAL A 108 -7.92 4.22 -8.10
CA VAL A 108 -6.69 3.98 -7.33
C VAL A 108 -6.25 2.51 -7.42
N ARG A 109 -7.19 1.57 -7.29
CA ARG A 109 -6.88 0.13 -7.40
C ARG A 109 -6.39 -0.24 -8.80
N GLN A 110 -7.00 0.30 -9.86
CA GLN A 110 -6.57 0.05 -11.24
C GLN A 110 -5.14 0.55 -11.47
N ALA A 111 -4.81 1.75 -11.02
CA ALA A 111 -3.46 2.30 -11.14
C ALA A 111 -2.41 1.49 -10.34
N ASP A 112 -2.74 1.07 -9.12
CA ASP A 112 -1.87 0.21 -8.30
C ASP A 112 -1.66 -1.17 -8.97
N MET A 113 -2.71 -1.76 -9.57
CA MET A 113 -2.62 -3.02 -10.32
C MET A 113 -1.77 -2.89 -11.58
N ALA A 114 -1.87 -1.78 -12.32
CA ALA A 114 -1.06 -1.51 -13.50
C ALA A 114 0.43 -1.46 -13.16
N LEU A 115 0.80 -0.74 -12.09
CA LEU A 115 2.18 -0.73 -11.57
C LEU A 115 2.66 -2.14 -11.22
N ARG A 116 1.84 -2.90 -10.47
CA ARG A 116 2.19 -4.27 -10.06
C ARG A 116 2.42 -5.18 -11.26
N SER A 117 1.54 -5.13 -12.26
CA SER A 117 1.67 -5.93 -13.48
C SER A 117 2.97 -5.63 -14.23
N ARG A 118 3.36 -4.35 -14.34
CA ARG A 118 4.64 -3.98 -14.99
C ARG A 118 5.86 -4.46 -14.22
N LEU A 119 5.83 -4.42 -12.88
CA LEU A 119 6.89 -4.97 -12.04
C LEU A 119 7.00 -6.50 -12.22
N GLU A 120 5.86 -7.20 -12.23
CA GLU A 120 5.81 -8.64 -12.48
C GLU A 120 6.41 -9.00 -13.85
N GLN A 121 6.03 -8.26 -14.90
CA GLN A 121 6.57 -8.45 -16.25
C GLN A 121 8.08 -8.19 -16.32
N ALA A 122 8.58 -7.16 -15.64
CA ALA A 122 10.01 -6.88 -15.56
C ALA A 122 10.79 -8.01 -14.86
N ILE A 123 10.22 -8.60 -13.80
CA ILE A 123 10.82 -9.73 -13.09
C ILE A 123 10.87 -10.97 -13.99
N VAL A 124 9.78 -11.28 -14.70
CA VAL A 124 9.73 -12.40 -15.64
C VAL A 124 10.77 -12.22 -16.76
N THR A 125 10.83 -11.03 -17.35
CA THR A 125 11.80 -10.68 -18.41
C THR A 125 13.24 -10.79 -17.91
N PHE A 126 13.51 -10.35 -16.68
CA PHE A 126 14.83 -10.54 -16.09
C PHE A 126 15.16 -12.02 -15.86
N ALA A 127 14.21 -12.80 -15.34
CA ALA A 127 14.39 -14.22 -15.07
C ALA A 127 14.64 -15.04 -16.35
N THR A 128 14.06 -14.66 -17.50
CA THR A 128 14.33 -15.33 -18.79
C THR A 128 15.78 -15.19 -19.24
N GLY A 129 16.49 -14.14 -18.81
CA GLY A 129 17.91 -13.93 -19.08
C GLY A 129 18.87 -14.63 -18.12
N LEU A 130 18.36 -15.30 -17.08
CA LEU A 130 19.18 -15.97 -16.07
C LEU A 130 19.39 -17.46 -16.37
N MET A 131 20.56 -17.97 -15.99
CA MET A 131 20.82 -19.41 -15.93
C MET A 131 19.91 -20.10 -14.89
N PRO A 132 19.60 -21.40 -15.04
CA PRO A 132 18.71 -22.12 -14.13
C PRO A 132 19.07 -22.00 -12.64
N ALA A 133 20.36 -22.08 -12.30
CA ALA A 133 20.84 -21.94 -10.92
C ALA A 133 20.59 -20.54 -10.34
N ASP A 134 20.73 -19.49 -11.17
CA ASP A 134 20.47 -18.12 -10.75
C ASP A 134 18.98 -17.82 -10.62
N ARG A 135 18.13 -18.47 -11.43
CA ARG A 135 16.68 -18.40 -11.24
C ARG A 135 16.25 -18.97 -9.89
N ALA A 136 16.86 -20.07 -9.43
CA ALA A 136 16.58 -20.63 -8.11
C ALA A 136 16.93 -19.64 -6.99
N ARG A 137 18.10 -19.00 -7.06
CA ARG A 137 18.53 -17.96 -6.11
C ARG A 137 17.60 -16.75 -6.09
N LEU A 138 17.11 -16.35 -7.27
CA LEU A 138 16.11 -15.29 -7.39
C LEU A 138 14.78 -15.69 -6.73
N VAL A 139 14.31 -16.92 -6.94
CA VAL A 139 13.10 -17.45 -6.30
C VAL A 139 13.24 -17.49 -4.78
N ASP A 140 14.39 -17.88 -4.25
CA ASP A 140 14.64 -17.91 -2.80
C ASP A 140 14.57 -16.51 -2.19
N GLY A 141 15.17 -15.51 -2.87
CA GLY A 141 15.03 -14.11 -2.47
C GLY A 141 13.58 -13.61 -2.56
N LEU A 142 12.84 -14.05 -3.58
CA LEU A 142 11.42 -13.70 -3.76
C LEU A 142 10.49 -14.35 -2.73
N ARG A 143 10.86 -15.49 -2.14
CA ARG A 143 10.10 -16.17 -1.08
C ARG A 143 10.41 -15.61 0.32
N GLY A 144 11.67 -15.25 0.56
CA GLY A 144 12.14 -14.91 1.91
C GLY A 144 11.84 -13.48 2.37
N ARG A 145 11.80 -12.49 1.47
CA ARG A 145 11.77 -11.06 1.87
C ARG A 145 10.76 -10.19 1.11
N SER A 146 10.38 -10.54 -0.11
CA SER A 146 9.21 -9.98 -0.78
C SER A 146 8.04 -10.90 -0.53
N ASN A 147 6.90 -10.41 -0.07
CA ASN A 147 5.73 -11.28 0.13
C ASN A 147 5.10 -11.77 -1.18
N MET A 148 5.74 -11.51 -2.33
CA MET A 148 5.28 -11.81 -3.69
C MET A 148 4.90 -13.29 -3.89
N LEU A 149 5.72 -14.24 -3.42
CA LEU A 149 5.48 -15.68 -3.60
C LEU A 149 4.83 -16.34 -2.37
N ARG A 150 4.66 -15.61 -1.26
CA ARG A 150 4.17 -16.16 0.02
C ARG A 150 2.70 -16.58 -0.04
N ARG A 151 1.92 -16.10 -1.01
CA ARG A 151 0.49 -16.46 -1.15
C ARG A 151 0.23 -17.77 -1.90
N ALA A 152 1.26 -18.44 -2.44
CA ALA A 152 1.09 -19.69 -3.21
C ALA A 152 1.03 -20.96 -2.34
N GLY A 153 1.08 -20.83 -1.00
CA GLY A 153 1.29 -21.95 -0.08
C GLY A 153 0.12 -22.35 0.82
N GLU A 154 -1.06 -21.73 0.70
CA GLU A 154 -2.25 -22.17 1.45
C GLU A 154 -3.17 -22.95 0.50
N LYS A 155 -3.05 -24.28 0.57
CA LYS A 155 -4.09 -25.24 0.18
C LYS A 155 -4.64 -25.88 1.45
#